data_AF-A0A2K1EKD1-F1
#
_entry.id   AF-A0A2K1EKD1-F1
#
_cell.length_a   1.000
_cell.length_b   1.000
_cell.length_c   1.000
_cell.angle_alpha   90.00
_cell.angle_beta   90.00
_cell.angle_gamma   90.00
#
_symmetry.space_group_name_H-M   'P 1'
#
loop_
_entity.id
_entity.type
_entity.pdbx_description
1 polymer ?
#
loop_
_entity_poly.entity_id
_entity_poly.type
_entity_poly.pdbx_seq_one_letter_code
_entity_poly.pdbx_strand_id
1 'polypeptide(L)'
;MIKIYNLHIQLLDIYERNQQDRHPYQKDINFYKRQLNFFCENIVQKIFVLNQLIKIYEKNREPKIKWCSETYYSKQHEDIEKVTD
;
A
#
# COMPACT_ATOMS: atom_id res chain seq x y z
N MET A 1 -13.53 11.46 14.25
CA MET A 1 -12.14 10.99 14.42
C MET A 1 -12.02 9.48 14.58
N ILE A 2 -12.77 8.81 15.46
CA ILE A 2 -12.69 7.34 15.66
C ILE A 2 -12.94 6.55 14.37
N LYS A 3 -13.96 6.93 13.57
CA LYS A 3 -14.23 6.30 12.27
C LYS A 3 -13.04 6.37 11.30
N ILE A 4 -12.34 7.52 11.27
CA ILE A 4 -11.17 7.73 10.42
C ILE A 4 -10.01 6.86 10.88
N TYR A 5 -9.77 6.80 12.20
CA TYR A 5 -8.75 5.93 12.79
C TYR A 5 -9.00 4.44 12.44
N ASN A 6 -10.23 3.96 12.61
CA ASN A 6 -10.59 2.58 12.29
C ASN A 6 -10.39 2.26 10.81
N LEU A 7 -10.76 3.20 9.93
CA LEU A 7 -10.53 3.05 8.49
C LEU A 7 -9.04 2.93 8.17
N HIS A 8 -8.19 3.75 8.79
CA HIS A 8 -6.74 3.69 8.57
C HIS A 8 -6.15 2.34 9.04
N ILE A 9 -6.63 1.80 10.16
CA ILE A 9 -6.20 0.47 10.64
C ILE A 9 -6.61 -0.63 9.66
N GLN A 10 -7.85 -0.63 9.18
CA GLN A 10 -8.32 -1.61 8.20
C GLN A 10 -7.52 -1.54 6.90
N LEU A 11 -7.24 -0.33 6.42
CA LEU A 11 -6.47 -0.12 5.20
C LEU A 11 -5.02 -0.61 5.36
N LEU A 12 -4.40 -0.31 6.51
CA LEU A 12 -3.05 -0.78 6.82
C LEU A 12 -2.96 -2.31 6.86
N ASP A 13 -3.93 -2.98 7.49
CA ASP A 13 -4.00 -4.45 7.54
C ASP A 13 -4.08 -5.07 6.14
N ILE A 14 -4.86 -4.49 5.23
CA ILE A 14 -4.92 -4.92 3.83
C ILE A 14 -3.55 -4.76 3.15
N TYR A 15 -2.85 -3.65 3.34
CA TYR A 15 -1.53 -3.46 2.75
C TYR A 15 -0.49 -4.44 3.29
N GLU A 16 -0.51 -4.72 4.59
CA GLU A 16 0.41 -5.66 5.23
C GLU A 16 0.20 -7.09 4.77
N ARG A 17 -1.05 -7.54 4.60
CA ARG A 17 -1.36 -8.88 4.08
C ARG A 17 -0.96 -9.08 2.62
N ASN A 18 -1.00 -8.01 1.82
CA ASN A 18 -0.65 -8.06 0.40
C ASN A 18 0.85 -7.85 0.13
N GLN A 19 1.67 -7.72 1.18
CA GLN A 19 3.11 -7.68 1.06
C GLN A 19 3.71 -9.09 1.10
N GLN A 20 4.24 -9.54 -0.03
CA GLN A 20 4.91 -10.85 -0.13
C GLN A 20 6.40 -10.78 0.26
N ASP A 21 7.07 -9.65 0.02
CA ASP A 21 8.52 -9.48 0.22
C ASP A 21 8.88 -8.33 1.17
N ARG A 22 10.16 -8.29 1.60
CA ARG A 22 10.71 -7.15 2.36
C ARG A 22 10.50 -5.85 1.60
N HIS A 23 9.80 -4.90 2.24
CA HIS A 23 9.55 -3.60 1.64
C HIS A 23 10.86 -2.81 1.49
N PRO A 24 11.09 -2.09 0.38
CA PRO A 24 12.26 -1.21 0.24
C PRO A 24 12.37 -0.17 1.36
N TYR A 25 11.23 0.20 1.96
CA TYR A 25 11.13 1.16 3.06
C TYR A 25 10.90 0.49 4.43
N GLN A 26 11.36 -0.75 4.63
CA GLN A 26 11.12 -1.50 5.87
C GLN A 26 11.61 -0.76 7.13
N LYS A 27 12.71 -0.02 7.03
CA LYS A 27 13.25 0.79 8.12
C LYS A 27 12.25 1.86 8.57
N ASP A 28 11.62 2.55 7.63
CA ASP A 28 10.64 3.59 7.90
C ASP A 28 9.34 2.99 8.46
N ILE A 29 8.90 1.85 7.90
CA ILE A 29 7.75 1.10 8.43
C ILE A 29 7.98 0.73 9.90
N ASN A 30 9.16 0.18 10.22
CA ASN A 30 9.50 -0.19 11.59
C ASN A 30 9.55 1.03 12.52
N PHE A 31 10.07 2.16 12.04
CA PHE A 31 10.07 3.42 12.79
C PHE A 31 8.66 3.87 13.12
N TYR A 32 7.77 3.98 12.14
CA TYR A 32 6.39 4.42 12.37
C TYR A 32 5.56 3.42 13.17
N LYS A 33 5.77 2.10 13.01
CA LYS A 33 5.14 1.09 13.89
C LYS A 33 5.55 1.28 15.35
N ARG A 34 6.82 1.57 15.63
CA ARG A 34 7.27 1.90 17.00
C ARG A 34 6.60 3.17 17.51
N GLN A 35 6.52 4.22 16.68
CA GLN A 35 5.81 5.45 17.02
C GLN A 35 4.33 5.21 17.38
N LEU A 36 3.63 4.40 16.58
CA LEU A 36 2.22 4.08 16.79
C LEU A 36 1.96 3.35 18.11
N ASN A 37 2.86 2.41 18.47
CA ASN A 37 2.68 1.54 19.64
C ASN A 37 3.13 2.18 20.95
N PHE A 38 4.16 3.04 20.93
CA PHE A 38 4.82 3.49 22.16
C PHE A 38 4.80 5.00 22.38
N PHE A 39 4.68 5.81 21.32
CA PHE A 39 4.92 7.26 21.41
C PHE A 39 3.68 8.11 21.10
N CYS A 40 2.63 7.53 20.54
CA CYS A 40 1.38 8.25 20.26
C CYS A 40 0.46 8.26 21.48
N GLU A 41 0.29 9.44 22.07
CA GLU A 41 -0.52 9.67 23.28
C GLU A 41 -2.01 9.89 22.94
N ASN A 42 -2.30 10.50 21.78
CA ASN A 42 -3.67 10.84 21.40
C ASN A 42 -4.04 10.36 19.98
N ILE A 43 -5.34 10.37 19.69
CA ILE A 43 -5.90 9.85 18.43
C ILE A 43 -5.41 10.60 17.19
N VAL A 44 -5.12 11.90 17.30
CA VAL A 44 -4.63 12.71 16.18
C VAL A 44 -3.22 12.27 15.79
N GLN A 45 -2.34 12.08 16.78
CA GLN A 45 -1.00 11.54 16.56
C GLN A 45 -1.06 10.13 15.95
N LYS A 46 -1.95 9.27 16.45
CA LYS A 46 -2.15 7.92 15.89
C LYS A 46 -2.59 7.97 14.44
N ILE A 47 -3.56 8.82 14.10
CA ILE A 47 -4.02 9.01 12.72
C ILE A 47 -2.88 9.53 11.84
N PHE A 48 -2.09 10.49 12.34
CA PHE A 48 -0.94 11.02 11.60
C PHE A 48 0.07 9.91 11.28
N VAL A 49 0.46 9.11 12.27
CA VAL A 49 1.42 8.00 12.07
C VAL A 49 0.86 6.94 11.14
N LEU A 50 -0.42 6.58 11.27
CA LEU A 50 -1.08 5.66 10.34
C LEU A 50 -1.07 6.18 8.89
N ASN A 51 -1.31 7.48 8.70
CA ASN A 51 -1.25 8.10 7.38
C ASN A 51 0.17 8.03 6.78
N GLN A 52 1.22 8.18 7.60
CA GLN A 52 2.60 7.99 7.12
C GLN A 52 2.86 6.54 6.70
N LEU A 53 2.36 5.57 7.46
CA LEU A 53 2.46 4.14 7.09
C LEU A 53 1.76 3.87 5.76
N ILE A 54 0.51 4.29 5.61
CA ILE A 54 -0.26 4.11 4.37
C ILE A 54 0.47 4.72 3.17
N LYS A 55 0.97 5.95 3.30
CA LYS A 55 1.76 6.59 2.23
C LYS A 55 2.97 5.77 1.80
N ILE A 56 3.66 5.13 2.75
CA ILE A 56 4.81 4.27 2.43
C ILE A 56 4.35 3.05 1.62
N TYR A 57 3.26 2.39 2.00
CA TYR A 57 2.71 1.27 1.24
C TYR A 57 2.19 1.68 -0.15
N GLU A 58 1.65 2.88 -0.27
CA GLU A 58 1.16 3.42 -1.54
C GLU A 58 2.27 3.84 -2.50
N LYS A 59 3.52 4.05 -2.06
CA LYS A 59 4.64 4.38 -2.97
C LYS A 59 4.84 3.35 -4.07
N ASN A 60 4.54 2.08 -3.78
CA ASN A 60 4.66 1.00 -4.75
C ASN A 60 3.39 0.77 -5.57
N ARG A 61 2.33 1.57 -5.33
CA ARG A 61 1.03 1.41 -6.01
C ARG A 61 1.12 1.83 -7.46
N GLU A 62 1.70 2.98 -7.76
CA GLU A 62 1.78 3.51 -9.12
C GLU A 62 2.61 2.59 -10.05
N PRO A 63 3.81 2.12 -9.68
CA PRO A 63 4.53 1.12 -10.47
C PRO A 63 3.74 -0.19 -10.67
N LYS A 64 3.02 -0.67 -9.65
CA LYS A 64 2.20 -1.88 -9.76
C LYS A 64 1.01 -1.71 -10.70
N ILE A 65 0.33 -0.56 -10.62
CA ILE A 65 -0.77 -0.21 -11.53
C ILE A 65 -0.24 -0.14 -12.95
N LYS A 66 0.89 0.56 -13.16
CA LYS A 66 1.53 0.68 -14.46
C LYS A 66 1.87 -0.69 -15.04
N TRP A 67 2.59 -1.53 -14.29
CA TRP A 67 2.93 -2.89 -14.72
C TRP A 67 1.70 -3.74 -15.05
N CYS A 68 0.65 -3.67 -14.21
CA CYS A 68 -0.59 -4.39 -14.44
C CYS A 68 -1.29 -3.93 -15.73
N SER A 69 -1.36 -2.61 -15.94
CA SER A 69 -1.96 -2.03 -17.15
C SER A 69 -1.18 -2.40 -18.41
N GLU A 70 0.15 -2.31 -18.37
CA GLU A 70 1.03 -2.70 -19.49
C GLU A 70 0.82 -4.17 -19.81
N THR A 71 0.86 -5.05 -18.79
CA THR A 71 0.64 -6.50 -18.97
C THR A 71 -0.73 -6.81 -19.57
N TYR A 72 -1.79 -6.12 -19.12
CA TYR A 72 -3.14 -6.31 -19.61
C TYR A 72 -3.26 -5.92 -21.10
N TYR A 73 -2.77 -4.74 -21.48
CA TYR A 73 -2.83 -4.30 -22.87
C TYR A 73 -1.90 -5.11 -23.78
N SER A 74 -0.72 -5.53 -23.31
CA SER A 74 0.16 -6.44 -24.06
C SER A 74 -0.52 -7.77 -24.36
N LYS A 75 -1.24 -8.36 -23.40
CA LYS A 75 -2.03 -9.59 -23.64
C LYS A 75 -3.17 -9.39 -24.63
N GLN A 76 -3.87 -8.25 -24.57
CA GLN A 76 -4.90 -7.95 -25.57
C GLN A 76 -4.34 -7.89 -26.99
N HIS A 77 -3.13 -7.35 -27.18
CA HIS A 77 -2.49 -7.33 -28.50
C HIS A 77 -2.12 -8.74 -29.00
N GLU A 78 -1.58 -9.61 -28.14
CA GLU A 78 -1.28 -11.01 -28.48
C GLU A 78 -2.55 -11.83 -28.81
N ASP A 79 -3.65 -11.57 -28.09
CA ASP A 79 -4.93 -12.26 -28.31
C ASP A 79 -5.64 -11.75 -29.59
N ILE A 80 -5.45 -10.49 -29.97
CA ILE A 80 -5.97 -9.94 -31.23
C ILE A 80 -5.20 -10.53 -32.43
N GLU A 81 -3.86 -10.62 -32.35
CA GLU A 81 -3.04 -11.20 -33.42
C GLU A 81 -3.40 -12.66 -33.70
N LYS A 82 -3.70 -13.45 -32.64
CA LYS A 82 -4.12 -14.87 -32.77
C LYS A 82 -5.52 -15.07 -33.36
N VAL A 83 -6.36 -14.04 -33.42
CA VAL A 83 -7.73 -14.13 -33.99
C VAL A 83 -7.73 -13.74 -35.47
N THR A 84 -6.67 -13.07 -35.95
CA THR A 84 -6.54 -12.61 -37.34
C THR A 84 -5.70 -13.51 -38.25
N ASP A 85 -5.12 -14.60 -37.72
CA ASP A 85 -4.51 -15.70 -38.48
C ASP A 85 -5.47 -16.91 -38.58
#